data_AF-A0A946W831-F1
#
_entry.id   AF-A0A946W831-F1
#
_cell.length_a   1.000
_cell.length_b   1.000
_cell.length_c   1.000
_cell.angle_alpha   90.00
_cell.angle_beta   90.00
_cell.angle_gamma   90.00
#
_symmetry.space_group_name_H-M   'P 1'
#
loop_
_entity.id
_entity.type
_entity.pdbx_description
1 polymer ?
#
loop_
_entity_poly.entity_id
_entity_poly.type
_entity_poly.pdbx_seq_one_letter_code
_entity_poly.pdbx_strand_id
1 'polypeptide(L)' 'MPKKHSKRFYKNVSTEKSEGGWVVKLDTFILKTPGKKNLYLPNQDLAFLVANEWDNQDEHIRP' A
#
# COMPACT_ATOMS: atom_id res chain seq x y z
N MET A 1 21.86 -15.20 4.12
CA MET A 1 22.03 -13.90 3.43
C MET A 1 20.93 -12.97 3.89
N PRO A 2 21.19 -11.70 4.26
CA PRO A 2 20.14 -10.78 4.66
C PRO A 2 19.16 -10.58 3.49
N LYS A 3 17.86 -10.63 3.77
CA LYS A 3 16.80 -10.40 2.78
C LYS A 3 16.90 -8.94 2.33
N LYS A 4 17.26 -8.70 1.07
CA LYS A 4 17.35 -7.35 0.52
C LYS A 4 15.94 -6.79 0.36
N HIS A 5 15.56 -5.85 1.19
CA HIS A 5 14.30 -5.13 1.09
C HIS A 5 14.36 -4.12 -0.07
N SER A 6 13.21 -3.90 -0.73
CA SER A 6 13.13 -2.89 -1.80
C SER A 6 13.22 -1.49 -1.20
N LYS A 7 13.91 -0.58 -1.90
CA LYS A 7 13.91 0.85 -1.55
C LYS A 7 12.49 1.42 -1.70
N ARG A 8 12.08 2.35 -0.83
CA ARG A 8 10.82 3.11 -1.00
C ARG A 8 10.88 3.86 -2.33
N PHE A 9 9.88 3.62 -3.17
CA PHE A 9 9.82 4.12 -4.55
C PHE A 9 8.61 5.04 -4.81
N TYR A 10 7.85 5.35 -3.76
CA TYR A 10 6.66 6.20 -3.80
C TYR A 10 6.80 7.36 -2.82
N LYS A 11 6.12 8.47 -3.12
CA LYS A 11 6.12 9.66 -2.25
C LYS A 11 4.84 9.77 -1.44
N ASN A 12 3.69 9.67 -2.08
CA ASN A 12 2.39 9.89 -1.47
C ASN A 12 1.65 8.57 -1.26
N VAL A 13 0.89 8.48 -0.17
CA VAL A 13 0.00 7.37 0.10
C VAL A 13 -1.41 7.91 0.32
N SER A 14 -2.41 7.31 -0.33
CA SER A 14 -3.80 7.74 -0.19
C SER A 14 -4.77 6.56 -0.24
N THR A 15 -6.00 6.79 0.19
CA THR A 15 -7.09 5.81 0.12
C THR A 15 -8.18 6.31 -0.82
N GLU A 16 -8.75 5.41 -1.63
CA GLU A 16 -9.81 5.75 -2.57
C GLU A 16 -10.91 4.69 -2.56
N LYS A 17 -12.17 5.11 -2.74
CA LYS A 17 -13.30 4.20 -2.91
C LYS A 17 -13.33 3.66 -4.35
N SER A 18 -13.51 2.37 -4.50
CA SER A 18 -13.54 1.65 -5.79
C SER A 18 -14.74 0.70 -5.85
N GLU A 19 -15.03 0.13 -7.01
CA GLU A 19 -16.14 -0.81 -7.20
C GLU A 19 -16.04 -2.05 -6.30
N GLY A 20 -14.80 -2.49 -6.01
CA GLY A 20 -14.53 -3.65 -5.14
C GLY A 20 -14.39 -3.34 -3.65
N GLY A 21 -14.64 -2.11 -3.21
CA GLY A 21 -14.44 -1.67 -1.83
C GLY A 21 -13.51 -0.46 -1.74
N TRP A 22 -12.45 -0.55 -0.94
CA TRP A 22 -11.45 0.49 -0.77
C TRP A 22 -10.09 0.04 -1.27
N VAL A 23 -9.30 0.96 -1.81
CA VAL A 23 -7.94 0.69 -2.25
C VAL A 23 -6.97 1.69 -1.63
N VAL A 24 -5.73 1.26 -1.46
CA VAL A 24 -4.60 2.14 -1.14
C VAL A 24 -3.86 2.46 -2.44
N LYS A 25 -3.50 3.72 -2.63
CA LYS A 25 -2.70 4.19 -3.76
C LYS A 25 -1.35 4.68 -3.27
N LEU A 26 -0.31 4.23 -3.96
CA LEU A 26 1.05 4.73 -3.86
C LEU A 26 1.28 5.64 -5.06
N ASP A 27 1.36 6.94 -4.81
CA ASP A 27 1.24 7.99 -5.81
C ASP A 27 -0.01 7.80 -6.69
N THR A 28 0.16 7.40 -7.96
CA THR A 28 -0.94 7.16 -8.90
C THR A 28 -1.30 5.69 -9.04
N PHE A 29 -0.52 4.76 -8.45
CA PHE A 29 -0.68 3.32 -8.63
C PHE A 29 -1.47 2.68 -7.49
N ILE A 30 -2.43 1.83 -7.84
CA ILE A 30 -3.16 1.01 -6.86
C ILE A 30 -2.20 -0.03 -6.27
N LEU A 31 -2.19 -0.14 -4.94
CA LEU A 31 -1.42 -1.14 -4.21
C LEU A 31 -1.88 -2.55 -4.57
N LYS A 32 -0.92 -3.43 -4.82
CA LYS A 32 -1.16 -4.82 -5.19
C LYS A 32 -0.65 -5.76 -4.10
N THR A 33 -1.35 -6.88 -3.98
CA THR A 33 -0.88 -8.04 -3.23
C THR A 33 0.41 -8.59 -3.84
N PRO A 34 1.23 -9.34 -3.08
CA PRO A 34 2.39 -10.05 -3.63
C PRO A 34 2.04 -10.97 -4.82
N GLY A 35 0.80 -11.48 -4.85
CA GLY A 35 0.23 -12.24 -5.97
C GLY A 35 -0.21 -11.40 -7.18
N LYS A 36 0.17 -10.12 -7.24
CA LYS A 36 -0.11 -9.15 -8.34
C LYS A 36 -1.60 -8.82 -8.55
N LYS A 37 -2.47 -9.13 -7.60
CA LYS A 37 -3.89 -8.72 -7.61
C LYS A 37 -4.06 -7.37 -6.90
N ASN A 38 -5.02 -6.55 -7.34
CA ASN A 38 -5.38 -5.32 -6.62
C ASN A 38 -5.81 -5.67 -5.19
N LEU A 39 -5.30 -4.90 -4.22
CA LEU A 39 -5.67 -5.06 -2.81
C LEU A 39 -6.95 -4.27 -2.53
N TYR A 40 -8.10 -4.96 -2.54
CA TYR A 40 -9.38 -4.39 -2.11
C TYR A 40 -9.59 -4.65 -0.62
N LEU A 41 -10.02 -3.62 0.08
CA LEU A 41 -10.31 -3.62 1.51
C LEU A 41 -11.81 -3.38 1.74
N PRO A 42 -12.43 -4.08 2.70
CA PRO A 42 -13.88 -4.04 2.90
C PRO A 42 -14.41 -2.69 3.40
N ASN A 43 -13.58 -1.88 4.06
CA ASN A 43 -14.01 -0.59 4.61
C ASN A 43 -12.87 0.44 4.60
N GLN A 44 -13.27 1.68 4.86
CA GLN A 44 -12.40 2.85 4.85
C GLN A 44 -11.33 2.76 5.94
N ASP A 45 -11.72 2.40 7.17
CA ASP A 45 -10.82 2.38 8.32
C ASP A 45 -9.64 1.43 8.11
N LEU A 46 -9.88 0.24 7.56
CA LEU A 46 -8.81 -0.69 7.23
C LEU A 46 -7.89 -0.15 6.13
N ALA A 47 -8.45 0.55 5.14
CA ALA A 47 -7.65 1.22 4.12
C ALA A 47 -6.75 2.32 4.71
N PHE A 48 -7.24 3.07 5.69
CA PHE A 48 -6.43 4.06 6.40
C PHE A 48 -5.31 3.43 7.21
N LEU A 49 -5.57 2.33 7.92
CA LEU A 49 -4.52 1.62 8.67
C LEU A 49 -3.41 1.12 7.74
N VAL A 50 -3.78 0.48 6.63
CA VAL A 50 -2.81 0.03 5.63
C VAL A 50 -2.08 1.23 5.02
N ALA A 51 -2.78 2.30 4.62
CA ALA A 51 -2.14 3.50 4.09
C ALA A 51 -1.11 4.09 5.08
N ASN A 52 -1.42 4.10 6.37
CA ASN A 52 -0.51 4.58 7.41
C ASN A 52 0.73 3.66 7.58
N GLU A 53 0.57 2.33 7.50
CA GLU A 53 1.72 1.41 7.50
C GLU A 53 2.66 1.66 6.31
N TRP A 54 2.10 1.97 5.14
CA TRP A 54 2.88 2.29 3.95
C TRP A 54 3.53 3.68 4.03
N ASP A 55 2.85 4.67 4.61
CA ASP A 55 3.42 6.01 4.72
C ASP A 55 4.57 6.09 5.74
N ASN A 56 4.52 5.26 6.79
CA ASN A 56 5.56 5.14 7.80
C ASN A 56 6.79 4.30 7.37
N GLN A 57 6.87 3.89 6.09
CA GLN A 57 8.07 3.24 5.56
C GLN A 57 9.18 4.26 5.37
N ASP A 58 10.37 3.97 5.87
CA ASP A 58 11.54 4.84 5.68
C ASP A 58 12.24 4.54 4.33
N GLU A 59 13.57 4.43 4.30
CA GLU A 59 14.31 4.17 3.07
C GLU A 59 13.97 2.80 2.43
N HIS A 60 13.66 1.79 3.23
CA HIS A 60 13.42 0.42 2.76
C HIS A 60 12.07 -0.10 3.24
N ILE A 61 11.34 -0.76 2.33
CA ILE A 61 10.03 -1.35 2.61
C ILE A 61 10.21 -2.62 3.45
N ARG A 62 9.80 -2.54 4.72
CA ARG A 62 9.84 -3.63 5.70
C ARG A 62 8.46 -4.29 5.83
N PRO A 63 8.37 -5.63 5.80
CA PRO A 63 7.13 -6.38 6.00
C PRO A 63 6.53 -6.17 7.38
#